data_AF-A0A956W8G2-F1
#
_entry.id   AF-A0A956W8G2-F1
#
_cell.length_a   1.000
_cell.length_b   1.000
_cell.length_c   1.000
_cell.angle_alpha   90.00
_cell.angle_beta   90.00
_cell.angle_gamma   90.00
#
_symmetry.space_group_name_H-M   'P 1'
#
loop_
_entity.id
_entity.type
_entity.pdbx_description
1 polymer ?
#
loop_
_entity_poly.entity_id
_entity_poly.type
_entity_poly.pdbx_seq_one_letter_code
_entity_poly.pdbx_strand_id
1 'polypeptide(L)'
;GDVAEIDGLNHYIGMRPLAEGGETERGLAVVAIPIMAGLTVLAAVRRRWFWLFAIPGIAFPFVFVADLFYWLYTFGNNLDPTAALSSSIKEFTPTILGTGRVGQFRTTAMFDSGFWLALLAAVLLALSLVSRRWKARQRR
;
A
#
# COMPACT_ATOMS: atom_id res chain seq x y z
N GLY A 1 10.13 4.35 -14.94
CA GLY A 1 10.08 3.49 -16.14
C GLY A 1 8.66 3.05 -16.33
N ASP A 2 8.34 2.59 -17.53
CA ASP A 2 7.04 1.95 -17.77
C ASP A 2 6.97 0.62 -17.00
N VAL A 3 5.81 0.29 -16.43
CA VAL A 3 5.61 -1.00 -15.76
C VAL A 3 5.83 -2.15 -16.75
N ALA A 4 5.49 -1.94 -18.03
CA ALA A 4 5.73 -2.92 -19.09
C ALA A 4 7.22 -3.22 -19.30
N GLU A 5 8.10 -2.20 -19.17
CA GLU A 5 9.55 -2.38 -19.30
C GLU A 5 10.10 -3.18 -18.10
N ILE A 6 9.60 -2.88 -16.90
CA ILE A 6 9.96 -3.62 -15.68
C ILE A 6 9.49 -5.07 -15.78
N ASP A 7 8.28 -5.32 -16.29
CA ASP A 7 7.76 -6.68 -16.46
C ASP A 7 8.51 -7.47 -17.55
N GLY A 8 9.00 -6.79 -18.59
CA GLY A 8 9.93 -7.40 -19.55
C GLY A 8 11.21 -7.89 -18.89
N LEU A 9 11.78 -7.10 -17.96
CA LEU A 9 12.92 -7.54 -17.15
C LEU A 9 12.54 -8.67 -16.20
N ASN A 10 11.39 -8.57 -15.53
CA ASN A 10 10.88 -9.58 -14.59
C ASN A 10 10.84 -10.97 -15.23
N HIS A 11 10.40 -11.07 -16.49
CA HIS A 11 10.39 -12.32 -17.24
C HIS A 11 11.78 -12.98 -17.34
N TYR A 12 12.85 -12.21 -17.59
CA TYR A 12 14.20 -12.76 -17.70
C TYR A 12 14.82 -13.15 -16.37
N ILE A 13 14.47 -12.43 -15.29
CA ILE A 13 14.99 -12.69 -13.94
C ILE A 13 14.15 -13.72 -13.17
N GLY A 14 13.04 -14.17 -13.74
CA GLY A 14 12.13 -15.14 -13.13
C GLY A 14 11.16 -14.54 -12.11
N MET A 15 10.99 -13.22 -12.10
CA MET A 15 10.01 -12.55 -11.26
C MET A 15 8.64 -12.56 -11.93
N ARG A 16 7.58 -12.75 -11.15
CA ARG A 16 6.20 -12.66 -11.66
C ARG A 16 5.86 -11.24 -12.13
N PRO A 17 4.98 -11.08 -13.13
CA PRO A 17 4.49 -9.77 -13.55
C PRO A 17 3.91 -8.98 -12.37
N LEU A 18 4.26 -7.71 -12.24
CA LEU A 18 3.79 -6.86 -11.13
C LEU A 18 2.25 -6.73 -11.14
N ALA A 19 1.64 -6.84 -12.32
CA ALA A 19 0.19 -6.82 -12.49
C ALA A 19 -0.53 -8.00 -11.80
N GLU A 20 0.13 -9.11 -11.50
CA GLU A 20 -0.45 -10.24 -10.74
C GLU A 20 -0.46 -9.98 -9.22
N GLY A 21 0.40 -9.07 -8.73
CA GLY A 21 0.55 -8.83 -7.29
C GLY A 21 -0.60 -8.00 -6.73
N GLY A 22 -1.42 -8.57 -5.86
CA GLY A 22 -2.51 -7.83 -5.24
C GLY A 22 -3.72 -7.63 -6.15
N GLU A 23 -3.97 -8.55 -7.10
CA GLU A 23 -5.11 -8.48 -8.02
C GLU A 23 -6.45 -8.47 -7.27
N THR A 24 -6.58 -9.34 -6.26
CA THR A 24 -7.79 -9.43 -5.43
C THR A 24 -7.99 -8.14 -4.64
N GLU A 25 -6.93 -7.61 -4.06
CA GLU A 25 -6.90 -6.40 -3.26
C GLU A 25 -7.24 -5.18 -4.11
N ARG A 26 -6.72 -5.10 -5.34
CA ARG A 26 -7.09 -4.07 -6.32
C ARG A 26 -8.56 -4.17 -6.72
N GLY A 27 -9.08 -5.38 -6.95
CA GLY A 27 -10.50 -5.61 -7.22
C GLY A 27 -11.39 -5.16 -6.06
N LEU A 28 -11.01 -5.52 -4.83
CA LEU A 28 -11.71 -5.10 -3.62
C LEU A 28 -11.62 -3.59 -3.38
N ALA A 29 -10.50 -2.94 -3.74
CA ALA A 29 -10.30 -1.51 -3.55
C ALA A 29 -11.37 -0.67 -4.26
N VAL A 30 -11.87 -1.12 -5.42
CA VAL A 30 -12.96 -0.44 -6.16
C VAL A 30 -14.21 -0.26 -5.31
N VAL A 31 -14.52 -1.24 -4.45
CA VAL A 31 -15.68 -1.22 -3.55
C VAL A 31 -15.29 -0.67 -2.16
N ALA A 32 -14.09 -0.99 -1.68
CA ALA A 32 -13.64 -0.58 -0.35
C ALA A 32 -13.44 0.94 -0.25
N ILE A 33 -12.89 1.61 -1.28
CA ILE A 33 -12.67 3.06 -1.26
C ILE A 33 -13.97 3.85 -1.05
N PRO A 34 -15.06 3.65 -1.83
CA PRO A 34 -16.30 4.38 -1.60
C PRO A 34 -16.96 4.03 -0.25
N ILE A 35 -16.85 2.78 0.22
CA ILE A 35 -17.30 2.40 1.57
C ILE A 35 -16.53 3.21 2.62
N MET A 36 -15.21 3.27 2.50
CA MET A 36 -14.33 4.00 3.43
C MET A 36 -14.61 5.51 3.41
N ALA A 37 -14.90 6.08 2.24
CA ALA A 37 -15.36 7.46 2.13
C ALA A 37 -16.70 7.66 2.86
N GLY A 38 -17.68 6.76 2.66
CA GLY A 38 -18.96 6.78 3.37
C GLY A 38 -18.81 6.65 4.89
N LEU A 39 -17.94 5.75 5.37
CA LEU A 39 -17.62 5.59 6.79
C LEU A 39 -16.99 6.86 7.38
N THR A 40 -16.14 7.54 6.62
CA THR A 40 -15.52 8.82 7.02
C THR A 40 -16.58 9.91 7.21
N VAL A 41 -17.55 10.00 6.30
CA VAL A 41 -18.69 10.91 6.42
C VAL A 41 -19.58 10.53 7.62
N LEU A 42 -19.87 9.25 7.79
CA LEU A 42 -20.69 8.76 8.90
C LEU A 42 -20.02 9.03 10.26
N ALA A 43 -18.71 8.88 10.35
CA ALA A 43 -17.93 9.22 11.54
C ALA A 43 -18.17 10.69 11.92
N ALA A 44 -18.12 11.61 10.95
CA ALA A 44 -18.33 13.04 11.21
C ALA A 44 -19.71 13.33 11.85
N VAL A 45 -20.75 12.62 11.41
CA VAL A 45 -22.14 12.78 11.90
C VAL A 45 -22.36 12.07 13.25
N ARG A 46 -21.94 10.81 13.38
CA ARG A 46 -22.25 9.95 14.54
C ARG A 46 -21.18 10.01 15.62
N ARG A 47 -21.19 11.09 16.42
CA ARG A 47 -20.17 11.37 17.46
C ARG A 47 -19.94 10.25 18.48
N ARG A 48 -20.96 9.46 18.85
CA ARG A 48 -20.84 8.40 19.88
C ARG A 48 -20.04 7.18 19.42
N TRP A 49 -20.04 6.88 18.12
CA TRP A 49 -19.35 5.74 17.52
C TRP A 49 -18.22 6.15 16.57
N PHE A 50 -17.79 7.41 16.68
CA PHE A 50 -16.75 8.00 15.83
C PHE A 50 -15.51 7.11 15.70
N TRP A 51 -15.04 6.53 16.81
CA TRP A 51 -13.84 5.71 16.84
C TRP A 51 -13.98 4.44 15.99
N LEU A 52 -15.15 3.81 15.97
CA LEU A 52 -15.40 2.59 15.20
C LEU A 52 -15.26 2.84 13.69
N PHE A 53 -15.71 4.00 13.24
CA PHE A 53 -15.67 4.38 11.82
C PHE A 53 -14.35 5.05 11.40
N ALA A 54 -13.65 5.70 12.35
CA ALA A 54 -12.39 6.38 12.07
C ALA A 54 -11.18 5.43 12.03
N ILE A 55 -11.17 4.37 12.85
CA ILE A 55 -10.01 3.44 12.94
C ILE A 55 -9.67 2.80 11.59
N PRO A 56 -10.62 2.26 10.80
CA PRO A 56 -10.30 1.70 9.50
C PRO A 56 -9.59 2.72 8.59
N GLY A 57 -10.07 3.97 8.54
CA GLY A 57 -9.44 5.03 7.74
C GLY A 57 -8.05 5.42 8.20
N ILE A 58 -7.79 5.38 9.51
CA ILE A 58 -6.46 5.62 10.07
C ILE A 58 -5.51 4.47 9.75
N ALA A 59 -5.98 3.22 9.81
CA ALA A 59 -5.18 2.03 9.58
C ALA A 59 -4.85 1.81 8.09
N PHE A 60 -5.72 2.26 7.19
CA PHE A 60 -5.64 2.00 5.75
C PHE A 60 -4.26 2.24 5.10
N PRO A 61 -3.60 3.41 5.24
CA PRO A 61 -2.29 3.63 4.60
C PRO A 61 -1.21 2.68 5.12
N PHE A 62 -1.28 2.24 6.38
CA PHE A 62 -0.32 1.29 6.94
C PHE A 62 -0.56 -0.13 6.43
N VAL A 63 -1.84 -0.54 6.35
CA VAL A 63 -2.23 -1.83 5.77
C VAL A 63 -1.80 -1.90 4.31
N PHE A 64 -2.04 -0.83 3.54
CA PHE A 64 -1.62 -0.73 2.15
C PHE A 64 -0.10 -0.91 1.98
N VAL A 65 0.73 -0.24 2.79
CA VAL A 65 2.19 -0.39 2.71
C VAL A 65 2.64 -1.80 3.09
N ALA A 66 2.02 -2.39 4.12
CA ALA A 66 2.33 -3.75 4.54
C ALA A 66 1.97 -4.78 3.46
N ASP A 67 0.80 -4.63 2.84
CA ASP A 67 0.33 -5.48 1.74
C ASP A 67 1.23 -5.34 0.50
N LEU A 68 1.57 -4.12 0.11
CA LEU A 68 2.51 -3.85 -0.97
C LEU A 68 3.89 -4.49 -0.69
N PHE A 69 4.40 -4.36 0.55
CA PHE A 69 5.65 -5.01 0.94
C PHE A 69 5.57 -6.53 0.81
N TYR A 70 4.46 -7.13 1.26
CA TYR A 70 4.24 -8.56 1.19
C TYR A 70 4.32 -9.08 -0.25
N TRP A 71 3.65 -8.41 -1.20
CA TRP A 71 3.71 -8.80 -2.60
C TRP A 71 5.11 -8.65 -3.20
N LEU A 72 5.78 -7.52 -2.96
CA LEU A 72 7.14 -7.31 -3.45
C LEU A 72 8.13 -8.32 -2.87
N TYR A 73 8.04 -8.62 -1.58
CA TYR A 73 8.85 -9.64 -0.92
C TYR A 73 8.59 -11.01 -1.54
N THR A 74 7.32 -11.38 -1.72
CA THR A 74 6.95 -12.69 -2.26
C THR A 74 7.41 -12.84 -3.71
N PHE A 75 7.35 -11.79 -4.53
CA PHE A 75 7.79 -11.85 -5.92
C PHE A 75 9.31 -11.86 -6.02
N GLY A 76 9.97 -11.13 -5.13
CA GLY A 76 11.42 -11.01 -5.05
C GLY A 76 12.16 -12.24 -4.51
N ASN A 77 11.52 -13.01 -3.63
CA ASN A 77 12.10 -14.20 -2.97
C ASN A 77 11.50 -15.52 -3.46
N ASN A 78 10.70 -15.50 -4.54
CA ASN A 78 10.22 -16.72 -5.20
C ASN A 78 10.42 -16.56 -6.70
N LEU A 79 11.69 -16.44 -7.10
CA LEU A 79 12.08 -16.35 -8.51
C LEU A 79 12.04 -17.74 -9.15
N ASP A 80 11.62 -17.80 -10.42
CA ASP A 80 11.67 -19.03 -11.20
C ASP A 80 13.14 -19.44 -11.47
N PRO A 81 13.60 -20.60 -10.97
CA PRO A 81 14.98 -21.04 -11.16
C PRO A 81 15.31 -21.37 -12.62
N THR A 82 14.30 -21.56 -13.48
CA THR A 82 14.48 -21.88 -14.91
C THR A 82 14.60 -20.65 -15.81
N ALA A 83 14.41 -19.44 -15.27
CA ALA A 83 14.49 -18.21 -16.05
C ALA A 83 15.92 -17.94 -16.57
N ALA A 84 16.01 -17.24 -17.71
CA ALA A 84 17.27 -17.07 -18.45
C ALA A 84 18.40 -16.42 -17.62
N LEU A 85 18.08 -15.52 -16.69
CA LEU A 85 19.04 -14.82 -15.83
C LEU A 85 18.96 -15.24 -14.35
N SER A 86 18.19 -16.29 -14.01
CA SER A 86 18.00 -16.74 -12.62
C SER A 86 19.31 -17.09 -11.92
N SER A 87 20.28 -17.64 -12.67
CA SER A 87 21.61 -17.99 -12.15
C SER A 87 22.49 -16.79 -11.81
N SER A 88 22.19 -15.62 -12.37
CA SER A 88 22.98 -14.39 -12.23
C SER A 88 22.39 -13.39 -11.23
N ILE A 89 21.16 -13.61 -10.78
CA ILE A 89 20.44 -12.71 -9.88
C ILE A 89 19.96 -13.50 -8.67
N LYS A 90 20.40 -13.07 -7.48
CA LYS A 90 19.91 -13.63 -6.21
C LYS A 90 18.56 -13.03 -5.89
N GLU A 91 17.79 -13.75 -5.09
CA GLU A 91 16.59 -13.24 -4.44
C GLU A 91 16.84 -11.87 -3.79
N PHE A 92 15.91 -10.96 -3.97
CA PHE A 92 15.99 -9.60 -3.46
C PHE A 92 14.58 -9.06 -3.26
N THR A 93 14.40 -8.13 -2.33
CA THR A 93 13.10 -7.45 -2.18
C THR A 93 13.12 -6.12 -2.91
N PRO A 94 12.22 -5.88 -3.89
CA PRO A 94 12.11 -4.59 -4.55
C PRO A 94 11.85 -3.45 -3.55
N THR A 95 12.41 -2.27 -3.82
CA THR A 95 12.23 -1.09 -2.95
C THR A 95 10.83 -0.50 -3.10
N ILE A 96 10.13 -0.27 -1.99
CA ILE A 96 8.80 0.37 -1.99
C ILE A 96 8.89 1.88 -2.29
N LEU A 97 9.97 2.53 -1.84
CA LEU A 97 10.17 3.96 -2.00
C LEU A 97 11.65 4.25 -2.26
N GLY A 98 11.93 5.17 -3.17
CA GLY A 98 13.28 5.59 -3.52
C GLY A 98 13.84 4.80 -4.70
N THR A 99 15.16 4.59 -4.73
CA THR A 99 15.83 3.96 -5.87
C THR A 99 16.49 2.65 -5.46
N GLY A 100 16.13 1.56 -6.14
CA GLY A 100 16.70 0.23 -6.00
C GLY A 100 17.59 -0.16 -7.19
N ARG A 101 18.24 -1.31 -7.09
CA ARG A 101 19.02 -1.92 -8.18
C ARG A 101 18.67 -3.40 -8.31
N VAL A 102 18.54 -3.85 -9.56
CA VAL A 102 18.32 -5.25 -9.93
C VAL A 102 19.31 -5.60 -11.03
N GLY A 103 20.35 -6.36 -10.69
CA GLY A 103 21.50 -6.55 -11.59
C GLY A 103 22.12 -5.21 -12.00
N GLN A 104 22.08 -4.90 -13.30
CA GLN A 104 22.58 -3.64 -13.87
C GLN A 104 21.51 -2.54 -13.99
N PHE A 105 20.26 -2.84 -13.65
CA PHE A 105 19.15 -1.92 -13.81
C PHE A 105 18.92 -1.12 -12.53
N ARG A 106 18.61 0.17 -12.69
CA ARG A 106 18.17 1.05 -11.60
C ARG A 106 16.65 1.18 -11.68
N THR A 107 15.97 0.78 -10.61
CA THR A 107 14.52 0.94 -10.48
C THR A 107 14.22 2.08 -9.51
N THR A 108 13.13 2.79 -9.74
CA THR A 108 12.70 3.92 -8.91
C THR A 108 11.24 3.77 -8.57
N ALA A 109 10.92 3.79 -7.28
CA ALA A 109 9.59 3.60 -6.76
C ALA A 109 9.14 4.84 -5.97
N MET A 110 7.92 5.27 -6.22
CA MET A 110 7.30 6.42 -5.54
C MET A 110 5.83 6.13 -5.31
N PHE A 111 5.31 6.61 -4.19
CA PHE A 111 3.86 6.60 -3.95
C PHE A 111 3.18 7.66 -4.79
N ASP A 112 2.09 7.27 -5.45
CA ASP A 112 1.23 8.19 -6.18
C ASP A 112 0.29 8.96 -5.23
N SER A 113 -0.36 9.98 -5.78
CA SER A 113 -1.40 10.82 -5.18
C SER A 113 -2.42 10.08 -4.32
N GLY A 114 -2.90 8.92 -4.75
CA GLY A 114 -3.88 8.12 -3.99
C GLY A 114 -3.41 7.75 -2.58
N PHE A 115 -2.14 7.37 -2.43
CA PHE A 115 -1.55 7.07 -1.13
C PHE A 115 -1.43 8.33 -0.26
N TRP A 116 -0.97 9.46 -0.84
CA TRP A 116 -0.83 10.71 -0.11
C TRP A 116 -2.18 11.26 0.37
N LEU A 117 -3.23 11.12 -0.42
CA LEU A 117 -4.60 11.46 -0.03
C LEU A 117 -5.10 10.56 1.10
N ALA A 118 -4.85 9.26 1.03
CA ALA A 118 -5.20 8.32 2.10
C ALA A 118 -4.45 8.63 3.40
N LEU A 119 -3.16 8.98 3.30
CA LEU A 119 -2.35 9.38 4.45
C LEU A 119 -2.86 10.68 5.08
N LEU A 120 -3.18 11.68 4.25
CA LEU A 120 -3.77 12.93 4.74
C LEU A 120 -5.10 12.68 5.46
N ALA A 121 -5.98 11.85 4.89
CA ALA A 121 -7.24 11.47 5.52
C ALA A 121 -7.03 10.78 6.87
N ALA A 122 -6.07 9.84 6.95
CA ALA A 122 -5.71 9.16 8.19
C ALA A 122 -5.22 10.14 9.27
N VAL A 123 -4.37 11.11 8.90
CA VAL A 123 -3.89 12.14 9.83
C VAL A 123 -5.05 13.00 10.35
N LEU A 124 -5.94 13.46 9.47
CA LEU A 124 -7.11 14.26 9.86
C LEU A 124 -8.07 13.49 10.78
N LEU A 125 -8.30 12.20 10.50
CA LEU A 125 -9.09 11.31 11.35
C LEU A 125 -8.45 11.12 12.73
N ALA A 126 -7.14 10.90 12.78
CA ALA A 126 -6.40 10.76 14.03
C ALA A 126 -6.48 12.05 14.88
N LEU A 127 -6.27 13.22 14.28
CA LEU A 127 -6.42 14.52 14.95
C LEU A 127 -7.84 14.75 15.47
N SER A 128 -8.86 14.37 14.68
CA SER A 128 -10.26 14.44 15.11
C SER A 128 -10.53 13.51 16.31
N LEU A 129 -9.94 12.31 16.33
CA LEU A 129 -10.08 11.37 17.44
C LEU A 129 -9.43 11.88 18.73
N VAL A 130 -8.21 12.41 18.62
CA VAL A 130 -7.45 12.97 19.74
C VAL A 130 -8.17 14.19 20.32
N SER A 131 -8.58 15.15 19.47
CA SER A 131 -9.28 16.36 19.91
C SER A 131 -10.61 16.06 20.61
N ARG A 132 -11.37 15.06 20.14
CA ARG A 132 -12.61 14.60 20.78
C ARG A 132 -12.34 13.97 22.15
N ARG A 133 -11.30 13.14 22.26
CA ARG A 133 -10.90 12.53 23.55
C ARG A 133 -10.44 13.60 24.54
N TRP A 134 -9.69 14.59 24.10
CA TRP A 134 -9.24 15.69 24.96
C TRP A 134 -10.41 16.52 25.50
N LYS A 135 -11.36 16.93 24.64
CA LYS A 135 -12.59 17.62 25.05
C LYS A 135 -13.45 16.80 26.01
N ALA A 136 -13.52 15.48 25.83
CA ALA A 136 -14.27 14.60 26.73
C ALA A 136 -13.61 14.49 28.12
N ARG A 137 -12.28 14.56 28.22
CA ARG A 137 -11.56 14.58 29.50
C ARG A 137 -11.76 15.87 30.28
N GLN A 138 -11.85 17.03 29.61
CA GLN A 138 -12.08 18.33 30.26
C GLN A 138 -13.51 18.55 30.76
N ARG A 139 -14.47 17.73 30.31
CA ARG A 139 -15.88 17.80 30.73
C ARG A 139 -16.20 16.88 31.91
N ARG A 140 -15.22 16.10 32.38
CA ARG A 140 -15.29 15.30 33.60
C ARG A 140 -14.54 16.03 34.70
#